data_AF-A0AAJ2LV80-F1
#
_entry.id   AF-A0AAJ2LV80-F1
#
_cell.length_a   1.000
_cell.length_b   1.000
_cell.length_c   1.000
_cell.angle_alpha   90.00
_cell.angle_beta   90.00
_cell.angle_gamma   90.00
#
_symmetry.space_group_name_H-M   'P 1'
#
loop_
_entity.id
_entity.type
_entity.pdbx_description
1 polymer ?
#
loop_
_entity_poly.entity_id
_entity_poly.type
_entity_poly.pdbx_seq_one_letter_code
_entity_poly.pdbx_strand_id
1 'polypeptide(L)'
;MEIVFTVLILLLAVAVSGVVARLAPFKLPLPLFQIALGAVLAMPMFGLRISFDPELFLLLFIPPLLFTDGWRMPKREFFRLARPILALALGLVMFTVVGVGYFIHWMIPVISLPSAFALAAVLSPTDAVAVSSIVGKGRLPASMQHVLEGEALMNDASGLVAFKFAIAAVITGTFSLLDASISFVLIAAGGIAVGLIVAWGFGLIRRKIIEWAGDEPGIQVVLLLLIPFTAYIFAEHFGLSGILAAVAAGMLMPYLETAGGESAATRLQGRSIMTMLEFVFNGMSFLLLGLQLPGIVSLAHVDAQMAGNVPVWHLFVYILAITVALIVLRFVWVWINLRMRRFASALRGQSGRNRKFDLRLISITALSGVRGAITLAGVMSIPLLLKEHTPFPARDLLIFLATGVILCSLLFGSFLLPWMLKDLQLDAEVKRRRAEEMMARLRLSEAAVRTIEEAQERIGVNLDESDLALLMEVSGSLLATYRMRMNAESDSEETQRAANRFKQFERELRLEAIRAERLEVHYLRAEQRINDETFLMLINQIDMAETWLLGSLNGPGQHH
;
A
#
# COMPACT_ATOMS: atom_id res chain seq x y z
N MET A 1 32.97 -2.33 -2.18
CA MET A 1 32.63 -3.05 -3.43
C MET A 1 31.57 -4.12 -3.19
N GLU A 2 31.72 -5.00 -2.19
CA GLU A 2 30.75 -6.08 -1.90
C GLU A 2 29.31 -5.58 -1.65
N ILE A 3 29.12 -4.54 -0.83
CA ILE A 3 27.78 -3.97 -0.56
C ILE A 3 27.09 -3.50 -1.84
N VAL A 4 27.84 -2.87 -2.75
CA VAL A 4 27.31 -2.37 -4.03
C VAL A 4 26.86 -3.54 -4.92
N PHE A 5 27.69 -4.59 -5.03
CA PHE A 5 27.31 -5.80 -5.77
C PHE A 5 26.06 -6.46 -5.17
N THR A 6 25.99 -6.57 -3.84
CA THR A 6 24.81 -7.11 -3.15
C THR A 6 23.55 -6.31 -3.47
N VAL A 7 23.61 -4.98 -3.39
CA VAL A 7 22.45 -4.12 -3.72
C VAL A 7 22.04 -4.28 -5.18
N LEU A 8 22.99 -4.33 -6.11
CA LEU A 8 22.70 -4.54 -7.55
C LEU A 8 22.08 -5.92 -7.81
N ILE A 9 22.60 -6.98 -7.17
CA ILE A 9 22.03 -8.34 -7.26
C ILE A 9 20.60 -8.35 -6.72
N LEU A 10 20.34 -7.70 -5.58
CA LEU A 10 19.00 -7.60 -5.02
C LEU A 10 18.05 -6.86 -5.96
N LEU A 11 18.46 -5.71 -6.51
CA LEU A 11 17.65 -4.97 -7.48
C LEU A 11 17.34 -5.80 -8.73
N LEU A 12 18.35 -6.49 -9.27
CA LEU A 12 18.17 -7.39 -10.40
C LEU A 12 17.22 -8.53 -10.05
N ALA A 13 17.35 -9.13 -8.86
CA ALA A 13 16.47 -10.20 -8.39
C ALA A 13 15.02 -9.72 -8.25
N VAL A 14 14.78 -8.50 -7.74
CA VAL A 14 13.43 -7.91 -7.71
C VAL A 14 12.87 -7.78 -9.12
N ALA A 15 13.64 -7.19 -10.05
CA ALA A 15 13.20 -7.00 -11.43
C ALA A 15 12.89 -8.35 -12.14
N VAL A 16 13.81 -9.31 -12.03
CA VAL A 16 13.67 -10.66 -12.61
C VAL A 16 12.46 -11.38 -12.01
N SER A 17 12.23 -11.29 -10.69
CA SER A 17 11.07 -11.90 -10.05
C SER A 17 9.74 -11.39 -10.63
N GLY A 18 9.67 -10.10 -10.99
CA GLY A 18 8.50 -9.50 -11.63
C GLY A 18 8.24 -10.05 -13.04
N VAL A 19 9.29 -10.31 -13.81
CA VAL A 19 9.20 -10.92 -15.15
C VAL A 19 8.79 -12.39 -15.03
N VAL A 20 9.47 -13.14 -14.17
CA VAL A 20 9.20 -14.57 -13.95
C VAL A 20 7.76 -14.79 -13.47
N ALA A 21 7.27 -13.98 -12.54
CA ALA A 21 5.89 -14.08 -12.06
C ALA A 21 4.84 -13.87 -13.17
N ARG A 22 5.17 -13.09 -14.23
CA ARG A 22 4.28 -12.90 -15.40
C ARG A 22 4.37 -14.03 -16.41
N LEU A 23 5.54 -14.64 -16.56
CA LEU A 23 5.78 -15.74 -17.49
C LEU A 23 5.40 -17.10 -16.92
N ALA A 24 5.30 -17.22 -15.59
CA ALA A 24 5.02 -18.48 -14.93
C ALA A 24 3.64 -19.04 -15.34
N PRO A 25 3.55 -20.35 -15.66
CA PRO A 25 2.29 -20.99 -16.01
C PRO A 25 1.31 -21.09 -14.82
N PHE A 26 1.78 -20.85 -13.59
CA PHE A 26 0.98 -20.87 -12.37
C PHE A 26 0.84 -19.47 -11.79
N LYS A 27 -0.38 -19.10 -11.37
CA LYS A 27 -0.70 -17.80 -10.76
C LYS A 27 -0.28 -17.73 -9.29
N LEU A 28 1.02 -17.81 -9.02
CA LEU A 28 1.56 -17.57 -7.68
C LEU A 28 1.77 -16.06 -7.46
N PRO A 29 1.40 -15.52 -6.28
CA PRO A 29 1.64 -14.12 -5.94
C PRO A 29 3.13 -13.76 -5.92
N LEU A 30 3.44 -12.54 -6.37
CA LEU A 30 4.82 -12.03 -6.48
C LEU A 30 5.65 -12.17 -5.18
N PRO A 31 5.09 -11.92 -3.97
CA PRO A 31 5.85 -12.11 -2.73
C PRO A 31 6.41 -13.52 -2.56
N LEU A 32 5.67 -14.56 -2.97
CA LEU A 32 6.15 -15.95 -2.86
C LEU A 32 7.34 -16.23 -3.79
N PHE A 33 7.30 -15.68 -5.01
CA PHE A 33 8.45 -15.78 -5.93
C PHE A 33 9.68 -15.08 -5.37
N GLN A 34 9.50 -13.90 -4.75
CA GLN A 34 10.59 -13.14 -4.15
C GLN A 34 11.21 -13.88 -2.96
N ILE A 35 10.40 -14.44 -2.07
CA ILE A 35 10.88 -15.26 -0.95
C ILE A 35 11.63 -16.49 -1.46
N ALA A 36 11.06 -17.21 -2.45
CA ALA A 36 11.69 -18.40 -3.02
C ALA A 36 13.03 -18.06 -3.69
N LEU A 37 13.09 -16.97 -4.47
CA LEU A 37 14.31 -16.50 -5.11
C LEU A 37 15.37 -16.11 -4.06
N GLY A 38 14.98 -15.42 -2.99
CA GLY A 38 15.87 -15.09 -1.88
C GLY A 38 16.46 -16.33 -1.21
N ALA A 39 15.63 -17.36 -0.96
CA ALA A 39 16.07 -18.62 -0.38
C ALA A 39 17.03 -19.39 -1.29
N VAL A 40 16.82 -19.35 -2.62
CA VAL A 40 17.75 -19.92 -3.60
C VAL A 40 19.09 -19.18 -3.59
N LEU A 41 19.08 -17.84 -3.56
CA LEU A 41 20.30 -17.03 -3.51
C LEU A 41 21.11 -17.23 -2.21
N ALA A 42 20.44 -17.60 -1.12
CA ALA A 42 21.10 -17.94 0.15
C ALA A 42 21.73 -19.35 0.16
N MET A 43 21.44 -20.20 -0.84
CA MET A 43 22.02 -21.55 -0.89
C MET A 43 23.55 -21.49 -1.01
N PRO A 44 24.28 -22.51 -0.48
CA PRO A 44 25.75 -22.53 -0.50
C PRO A 44 26.37 -22.36 -1.90
N MET A 45 25.66 -22.73 -2.96
CA MET A 45 26.10 -22.58 -4.35
C MET A 45 26.29 -21.11 -4.76
N PHE A 46 25.42 -20.21 -4.26
CA PHE A 46 25.48 -18.77 -4.54
C PHE A 46 26.12 -17.99 -3.39
N GLY A 47 25.99 -18.48 -2.16
CA GLY A 47 26.71 -17.98 -0.99
C GLY A 47 26.31 -16.58 -0.53
N LEU A 48 25.21 -16.01 -1.03
CA LEU A 48 24.80 -14.65 -0.67
C LEU A 48 24.31 -14.61 0.77
N ARG A 49 25.12 -14.04 1.67
CA ARG A 49 24.75 -13.81 3.07
C ARG A 49 24.72 -12.33 3.35
N ILE A 50 23.57 -11.84 3.83
CA ILE A 50 23.38 -10.45 4.21
C ILE A 50 23.17 -10.41 5.72
N SER A 51 24.03 -9.69 6.42
CA SER A 51 23.81 -9.35 7.83
C SER A 51 22.56 -8.49 7.93
N PHE A 52 21.54 -9.01 8.61
CA PHE A 52 20.28 -8.29 8.79
C PHE A 52 20.38 -7.39 10.01
N ASP A 53 20.31 -6.08 9.78
CA ASP A 53 20.17 -5.08 10.83
C ASP A 53 18.70 -4.64 10.91
N PRO A 54 17.97 -5.00 11.99
CA PRO A 54 16.57 -4.64 12.15
C PRO A 54 16.33 -3.13 12.19
N GLU A 55 17.24 -2.35 12.76
CA GLU A 55 17.07 -0.90 12.90
C GLU A 55 17.20 -0.22 11.53
N LEU A 56 18.22 -0.60 10.76
CA LEU A 56 18.37 -0.13 9.38
C LEU A 56 17.20 -0.58 8.50
N PHE A 57 16.69 -1.79 8.70
CA PHE A 57 15.52 -2.26 7.95
C PHE A 57 14.28 -1.42 8.29
N LEU A 58 14.02 -1.21 9.58
CA LEU A 58 12.89 -0.40 10.06
C LEU A 58 13.00 1.04 9.57
N LEU A 59 14.19 1.65 9.57
CA LEU A 59 14.39 3.02 9.11
C LEU A 59 14.34 3.17 7.58
N LEU A 60 14.90 2.22 6.83
CA LEU A 60 15.04 2.33 5.38
C LEU A 60 13.75 1.98 4.63
N PHE A 61 13.08 0.90 5.00
CA PHE A 61 11.95 0.36 4.23
C PHE A 61 10.59 0.85 4.72
N ILE A 62 10.39 0.94 6.04
CA ILE A 62 9.06 1.15 6.62
C ILE A 62 8.51 2.56 6.39
N PRO A 63 9.25 3.66 6.64
CA PRO A 63 8.70 4.99 6.51
C PRO A 63 8.22 5.30 5.09
N PRO A 64 8.98 5.01 4.02
CA PRO A 64 8.54 5.30 2.66
C PRO A 64 7.34 4.45 2.22
N LEU A 65 7.26 3.18 2.64
CA LEU A 65 6.12 2.30 2.34
C LEU A 65 4.85 2.83 3.02
N LEU A 66 4.91 3.10 4.32
CA LEU A 66 3.76 3.59 5.08
C LEU A 66 3.32 5.01 4.68
N PHE A 67 4.27 5.86 4.35
CA PHE A 67 3.97 7.17 3.79
C PHE A 67 3.22 7.03 2.47
N THR A 68 3.66 6.12 1.59
CA THR A 68 3.00 5.86 0.31
C THR A 68 1.58 5.31 0.51
N ASP A 69 1.38 4.43 1.48
CA ASP A 69 0.06 3.91 1.84
C ASP A 69 -0.86 5.02 2.37
N GLY A 70 -0.35 5.86 3.27
CA GLY A 70 -1.06 7.05 3.76
C GLY A 70 -1.38 8.05 2.64
N TRP A 71 -0.47 8.22 1.68
CA TRP A 71 -0.61 9.10 0.52
C TRP A 71 -1.74 8.66 -0.40
N ARG A 72 -1.88 7.35 -0.64
CA ARG A 72 -2.92 6.76 -1.52
C ARG A 72 -4.28 6.55 -0.85
N MET A 73 -4.31 6.38 0.48
CA MET A 73 -5.55 6.12 1.22
C MET A 73 -6.66 7.12 0.87
N PRO A 74 -7.91 6.74 0.58
CA PRO A 74 -8.99 7.71 0.40
C PRO A 74 -9.47 8.29 1.74
N LYS A 75 -9.28 9.60 1.91
CA LYS A 75 -9.40 10.29 3.21
C LYS A 75 -10.84 10.28 3.73
N ARG A 76 -11.82 10.59 2.85
CA ARG A 76 -13.25 10.61 3.19
C ARG A 76 -13.72 9.23 3.67
N GLU A 77 -13.30 8.18 2.98
CA GLU A 77 -13.62 6.79 3.30
C GLU A 77 -12.93 6.35 4.59
N PHE A 78 -11.66 6.71 4.80
CA PHE A 78 -10.91 6.44 6.03
C PHE A 78 -11.65 6.99 7.27
N PHE A 79 -12.03 8.28 7.26
CA PHE A 79 -12.75 8.88 8.40
C PHE A 79 -14.16 8.30 8.56
N ARG A 80 -14.86 7.99 7.47
CA ARG A 80 -16.18 7.32 7.52
C ARG A 80 -16.08 5.91 8.11
N LEU A 81 -14.94 5.24 7.91
CA LEU A 81 -14.64 3.89 8.36
C LEU A 81 -13.67 3.87 9.56
N ALA A 82 -13.49 5.00 10.26
CA ALA A 82 -12.56 5.09 11.38
C ALA A 82 -12.88 4.10 12.50
N ARG A 83 -14.18 3.88 12.80
CA ARG A 83 -14.59 2.89 13.81
C ARG A 83 -14.17 1.46 13.48
N PRO A 84 -14.49 0.88 12.28
CA PRO A 84 -13.97 -0.45 11.92
C PRO A 84 -12.46 -0.50 11.83
N ILE A 85 -11.82 0.54 11.30
CA ILE A 85 -10.36 0.59 11.21
C ILE A 85 -9.75 0.52 12.61
N LEU A 86 -10.14 1.39 13.54
CA LEU A 86 -9.63 1.39 14.93
C LEU A 86 -9.96 0.09 15.68
N ALA A 87 -11.14 -0.49 15.45
CA ALA A 87 -11.50 -1.77 16.08
C ALA A 87 -10.58 -2.92 15.64
N LEU A 88 -10.08 -2.89 14.40
CA LEU A 88 -9.11 -3.88 13.90
C LEU A 88 -7.68 -3.46 14.26
N ALA A 89 -7.28 -2.23 13.96
CA ALA A 89 -5.92 -1.77 14.17
C ALA A 89 -5.51 -1.65 15.64
N LEU A 90 -6.43 -1.49 16.60
CA LEU A 90 -6.09 -1.43 18.02
C LEU A 90 -6.75 -2.58 18.79
N GLY A 91 -8.06 -2.74 18.61
CA GLY A 91 -8.83 -3.72 19.37
C GLY A 91 -8.44 -5.17 19.07
N LEU A 92 -8.36 -5.53 17.78
CA LEU A 92 -7.91 -6.88 17.38
C LEU A 92 -6.49 -7.14 17.84
N VAL A 93 -5.61 -6.13 17.82
CA VAL A 93 -4.19 -6.27 18.22
C VAL A 93 -4.06 -6.62 19.70
N MET A 94 -4.75 -5.89 20.57
CA MET A 94 -4.75 -6.24 21.98
C MET A 94 -5.38 -7.62 22.22
N PHE A 95 -6.44 -7.94 21.47
CA PHE A 95 -7.09 -9.24 21.54
C PHE A 95 -6.17 -10.39 21.07
N THR A 96 -5.39 -10.19 20.01
CA THR A 96 -4.43 -11.16 19.48
C THR A 96 -3.22 -11.33 20.39
N VAL A 97 -2.66 -10.23 20.90
CA VAL A 97 -1.55 -10.28 21.87
C VAL A 97 -1.93 -11.14 23.07
N VAL A 98 -3.07 -10.84 23.69
CA VAL A 98 -3.53 -11.59 24.88
C VAL A 98 -3.91 -13.02 24.50
N GLY A 99 -4.79 -13.20 23.51
CA GLY A 99 -5.33 -14.51 23.16
C GLY A 99 -4.27 -15.48 22.63
N VAL A 100 -3.49 -15.04 21.64
CA VAL A 100 -2.44 -15.87 21.03
C VAL A 100 -1.24 -15.99 21.97
N GLY A 101 -0.90 -14.97 22.76
CA GLY A 101 0.18 -15.08 23.73
C GLY A 101 -0.08 -16.13 24.81
N TYR A 102 -1.29 -16.15 25.40
CA TYR A 102 -1.67 -17.24 26.32
C TYR A 102 -1.68 -18.61 25.63
N PHE A 103 -2.16 -18.67 24.39
CA PHE A 103 -2.18 -19.91 23.61
C PHE A 103 -0.76 -20.44 23.34
N ILE A 104 0.18 -19.58 22.97
CA ILE A 104 1.59 -19.94 22.74
C ILE A 104 2.23 -20.42 24.03
N HIS A 105 2.04 -19.71 25.15
CA HIS A 105 2.61 -20.11 26.44
C HIS A 105 2.05 -21.46 26.92
N TRP A 106 0.74 -21.69 26.74
CA TRP A 106 0.12 -22.97 27.06
C TRP A 106 0.65 -24.12 26.20
N MET A 107 0.86 -23.87 24.90
CA MET A 107 1.32 -24.88 23.94
C MET A 107 2.83 -25.16 24.06
N ILE A 108 3.64 -24.14 24.39
CA ILE A 108 5.10 -24.21 24.51
C ILE A 108 5.50 -23.56 25.85
N PRO A 109 5.43 -24.31 26.97
CA PRO A 109 5.70 -23.76 28.31
C PRO A 109 7.12 -23.23 28.52
N VAL A 110 8.08 -23.62 27.66
CA VAL A 110 9.46 -23.11 27.65
C VAL A 110 9.51 -21.61 27.32
N ILE A 111 8.53 -21.10 26.55
CA ILE A 111 8.44 -19.68 26.22
C ILE A 111 7.76 -18.97 27.39
N SER A 112 8.46 -18.01 28.01
CA SER A 112 7.87 -17.19 29.07
C SER A 112 6.63 -16.43 28.59
N LEU A 113 5.66 -16.17 29.47
CA LEU A 113 4.43 -15.47 29.09
C LEU A 113 4.70 -14.09 28.44
N PRO A 114 5.62 -13.24 28.96
CA PRO A 114 5.99 -11.98 28.30
C PRO A 114 6.63 -12.18 26.92
N SER A 115 7.46 -13.22 26.73
CA SER A 115 8.03 -13.57 25.41
C SER A 115 6.94 -14.03 24.43
N ALA A 116 5.93 -14.76 24.92
CA ALA A 116 4.79 -15.17 24.12
C ALA A 116 3.90 -13.98 23.71
N PHE A 117 3.70 -13.01 24.60
CA PHE A 117 3.04 -11.73 24.26
C PHE A 117 3.86 -10.93 23.24
N ALA A 118 5.19 -10.91 23.36
CA ALA A 118 6.06 -10.25 22.38
C ALA A 118 5.93 -10.89 20.99
N LEU A 119 5.96 -12.23 20.91
CA LEU A 119 5.76 -12.95 19.66
C LEU A 119 4.36 -12.70 19.07
N ALA A 120 3.31 -12.75 19.89
CA ALA A 120 1.95 -12.46 19.44
C ALA A 120 1.80 -11.00 18.97
N ALA A 121 2.47 -10.04 19.62
CA ALA A 121 2.48 -8.63 19.24
C ALA A 121 3.12 -8.42 17.87
N VAL A 122 4.22 -9.11 17.57
CA VAL A 122 4.87 -8.99 16.26
C VAL A 122 4.13 -9.75 15.16
N LEU A 123 3.38 -10.82 15.51
CA LEU A 123 2.54 -11.55 14.55
C LEU A 123 1.18 -10.91 14.27
N SER A 124 0.83 -9.86 15.03
CA SER A 124 -0.43 -9.15 14.91
C SER A 124 -0.49 -8.17 13.71
N PRO A 125 0.55 -7.37 13.44
CA PRO A 125 0.65 -6.57 12.22
C PRO A 125 0.36 -7.37 10.94
N THR A 126 -0.44 -6.77 10.05
CA THR A 126 -0.86 -7.40 8.80
C THR A 126 -0.56 -6.51 7.62
N ASP A 127 -0.22 -7.12 6.49
CA ASP A 127 0.25 -6.46 5.29
C ASP A 127 -0.85 -6.44 4.22
N ALA A 128 -1.48 -5.27 4.06
CA ALA A 128 -2.51 -5.05 3.04
C ALA A 128 -1.96 -5.06 1.61
N VAL A 129 -0.67 -4.76 1.41
CA VAL A 129 -0.01 -4.78 0.11
C VAL A 129 0.14 -6.22 -0.37
N ALA A 130 0.58 -7.11 0.51
CA ALA A 130 0.63 -8.54 0.23
C ALA A 130 -0.74 -9.08 -0.19
N VAL A 131 -1.80 -8.77 0.56
CA VAL A 131 -3.19 -9.16 0.22
C VAL A 131 -3.62 -8.63 -1.14
N SER A 132 -3.35 -7.36 -1.40
CA SER A 132 -3.72 -6.70 -2.67
C SER A 132 -2.99 -7.32 -3.86
N SER A 133 -1.74 -7.75 -3.68
CA SER A 133 -0.96 -8.47 -4.70
C SER A 133 -1.47 -9.88 -4.97
N ILE A 134 -1.98 -10.57 -3.94
CA ILE A 134 -2.54 -11.93 -4.03
C ILE A 134 -3.90 -11.92 -4.75
N VAL A 135 -4.78 -11.02 -4.31
CA VAL A 135 -6.17 -11.00 -4.75
C VAL A 135 -6.33 -10.28 -6.09
N GLY A 136 -5.48 -9.29 -6.35
CA GLY A 136 -5.58 -8.41 -7.50
C GLY A 136 -6.55 -7.25 -7.27
N LYS A 137 -6.30 -6.13 -7.95
CA LYS A 137 -7.12 -4.92 -7.84
C LYS A 137 -8.56 -5.20 -8.29
N GLY A 138 -9.54 -4.78 -7.48
CA GLY A 138 -10.96 -4.79 -7.85
C GLY A 138 -11.74 -6.08 -7.57
N ARG A 139 -11.12 -7.12 -6.99
CA ARG A 139 -11.85 -8.34 -6.57
C ARG A 139 -12.42 -8.29 -5.15
N LEU A 140 -12.01 -7.31 -4.35
CA LEU A 140 -12.60 -7.04 -3.04
C LEU A 140 -13.59 -5.87 -3.12
N PRO A 141 -14.65 -5.86 -2.29
CA PRO A 141 -15.47 -4.67 -2.11
C PRO A 141 -14.62 -3.48 -1.67
N ALA A 142 -14.81 -2.29 -2.25
CA ALA A 142 -13.98 -1.12 -1.96
C ALA A 142 -14.00 -0.76 -0.47
N SER A 143 -15.18 -0.80 0.16
CA SER A 143 -15.33 -0.62 1.61
C SER A 143 -14.52 -1.62 2.44
N MET A 144 -14.34 -2.85 1.97
CA MET A 144 -13.53 -3.86 2.64
C MET A 144 -12.04 -3.60 2.41
N GLN A 145 -11.66 -3.28 1.18
CA GLN A 145 -10.29 -2.92 0.83
C GLN A 145 -9.80 -1.73 1.66
N HIS A 146 -10.57 -0.65 1.77
CA HIS A 146 -10.20 0.51 2.58
C HIS A 146 -10.12 0.21 4.08
N VAL A 147 -10.93 -0.71 4.60
CA VAL A 147 -10.82 -1.15 5.99
C VAL A 147 -9.53 -1.95 6.21
N LEU A 148 -9.18 -2.86 5.29
CA LEU A 148 -7.96 -3.66 5.37
C LEU A 148 -6.69 -2.80 5.19
N GLU A 149 -6.69 -1.87 4.24
CA GLU A 149 -5.61 -0.89 4.05
C GLU A 149 -5.46 -0.01 5.30
N GLY A 150 -6.58 0.48 5.86
CA GLY A 150 -6.56 1.32 7.05
C GLY A 150 -6.14 0.55 8.31
N GLU A 151 -6.52 -0.72 8.41
CA GLU A 151 -6.05 -1.62 9.45
C GLU A 151 -4.53 -1.79 9.38
N ALA A 152 -3.99 -2.21 8.22
CA ALA A 152 -2.56 -2.42 8.03
C ALA A 152 -1.75 -1.17 8.40
N LEU A 153 -2.18 0.00 7.91
CA LEU A 153 -1.54 1.30 8.14
C LEU A 153 -1.38 1.65 9.63
N MET A 154 -2.32 1.24 10.48
CA MET A 154 -2.37 1.60 11.90
C MET A 154 -1.91 0.46 12.81
N ASN A 155 -2.11 -0.80 12.39
CA ASN A 155 -1.81 -2.00 13.17
C ASN A 155 -0.30 -2.13 13.42
N ASP A 156 0.56 -1.79 12.45
CA ASP A 156 2.02 -1.83 12.61
C ASP A 156 2.49 -1.03 13.83
N ALA A 157 1.93 0.17 14.02
CA ALA A 157 2.25 1.02 15.16
C ALA A 157 1.81 0.36 16.47
N SER A 158 0.59 -0.15 16.52
CA SER A 158 0.06 -0.77 17.73
C SER A 158 0.76 -2.07 18.10
N GLY A 159 1.11 -2.91 17.11
CA GLY A 159 1.82 -4.16 17.31
C GLY A 159 3.25 -3.92 17.77
N LEU A 160 3.97 -2.97 17.17
CA LEU A 160 5.33 -2.63 17.60
C LEU A 160 5.34 -2.02 19.01
N VAL A 161 4.36 -1.19 19.36
CA VAL A 161 4.26 -0.64 20.72
C VAL A 161 3.92 -1.74 21.73
N ALA A 162 2.98 -2.63 21.42
CA ALA A 162 2.68 -3.79 22.27
C ALA A 162 3.91 -4.70 22.44
N PHE A 163 4.71 -4.89 21.37
CA PHE A 163 5.97 -5.61 21.42
C PHE A 163 6.98 -4.94 22.35
N LYS A 164 7.20 -3.62 22.24
CA LYS A 164 8.10 -2.87 23.12
C LYS A 164 7.71 -3.02 24.60
N PHE A 165 6.41 -2.97 24.91
CA PHE A 165 5.93 -3.21 26.28
C PHE A 165 6.12 -4.64 26.74
N ALA A 166 5.90 -5.63 25.87
CA ALA A 166 6.13 -7.04 26.20
C ALA A 166 7.62 -7.31 26.48
N ILE A 167 8.53 -6.78 25.65
CA ILE A 167 9.98 -6.87 25.87
C ILE A 167 10.41 -6.12 27.13
N ALA A 168 9.85 -4.93 27.39
CA ALA A 168 10.11 -4.21 28.62
C ALA A 168 9.71 -5.05 29.84
N ALA A 169 8.54 -5.71 29.80
CA ALA A 169 8.08 -6.61 30.87
C ALA A 169 8.98 -7.84 31.04
N VAL A 170 9.56 -8.41 29.96
CA VAL A 170 10.59 -9.45 30.04
C VAL A 170 11.81 -8.95 30.82
N ILE A 171 12.25 -7.71 30.54
CA ILE A 171 13.48 -7.14 31.09
C ILE A 171 13.30 -6.65 32.54
N THR A 172 12.16 -6.03 32.86
CA THR A 172 11.90 -5.43 34.17
C THR A 172 11.20 -6.37 35.14
N GLY A 173 10.58 -7.44 34.64
CA GLY A 173 9.74 -8.34 35.44
C GLY A 173 8.44 -7.71 35.95
N THR A 174 8.16 -6.45 35.60
CA THR A 174 7.02 -5.67 36.08
C THR A 174 6.19 -5.16 34.90
N PHE A 175 4.86 -5.26 35.01
CA PHE A 175 3.93 -4.76 34.00
C PHE A 175 2.83 -3.92 34.66
N SER A 176 2.75 -2.65 34.24
CA SER A 176 1.67 -1.73 34.63
C SER A 176 0.81 -1.44 33.40
N LEU A 177 -0.43 -1.94 33.42
CA LEU A 177 -1.38 -1.76 32.31
C LEU A 177 -1.77 -0.28 32.13
N LEU A 178 -1.88 0.46 33.22
CA LEU A 178 -2.29 1.86 33.20
C LEU A 178 -1.20 2.75 32.59
N ASP A 179 0.05 2.57 33.02
CA ASP A 179 1.18 3.31 32.45
C ASP A 179 1.37 2.96 30.97
N ALA A 180 1.27 1.68 30.61
CA ALA A 180 1.36 1.25 29.22
C ALA A 180 0.26 1.88 28.34
N SER A 181 -0.97 1.98 28.86
CA SER A 181 -2.10 2.58 28.14
C SER A 181 -1.94 4.09 27.93
N ILE A 182 -1.48 4.82 28.96
CA ILE A 182 -1.24 6.26 28.87
C ILE A 182 -0.07 6.55 27.93
N SER A 183 1.05 5.84 28.10
CA SER A 183 2.22 5.96 27.22
C SER A 183 1.87 5.63 25.77
N PHE A 184 1.04 4.62 25.52
CA PHE A 184 0.57 4.30 24.17
C PHE A 184 -0.12 5.50 23.51
N VAL A 185 -1.07 6.13 24.20
CA VAL A 185 -1.81 7.29 23.66
C VAL A 185 -0.88 8.46 23.41
N LEU A 186 0.05 8.75 24.32
CA LEU A 186 1.01 9.84 24.16
C LEU A 186 1.98 9.63 22.99
N ILE A 187 2.56 8.43 22.89
CA ILE A 187 3.49 8.05 21.81
C ILE A 187 2.78 8.11 20.46
N ALA A 188 1.52 7.65 20.40
CA ALA A 188 0.73 7.66 19.19
C ALA A 188 0.29 9.07 18.77
N ALA A 189 -0.28 9.85 19.68
CA ALA A 189 -0.72 11.21 19.41
C ALA A 189 0.45 12.13 19.05
N GLY A 190 1.58 12.00 19.76
CA GLY A 190 2.80 12.73 19.45
C GLY A 190 3.37 12.37 18.09
N GLY A 191 3.38 11.08 17.72
CA GLY A 191 3.82 10.64 16.38
C GLY A 191 2.98 11.28 15.28
N ILE A 192 1.65 11.24 15.42
CA ILE A 192 0.73 11.91 14.47
C ILE A 192 1.03 13.42 14.40
N ALA A 193 1.18 14.09 15.54
CA ALA A 193 1.45 15.53 15.57
C ALA A 193 2.76 15.88 14.86
N VAL A 194 3.85 15.15 15.14
CA VAL A 194 5.14 15.35 14.46
C VAL A 194 5.02 15.14 12.96
N GLY A 195 4.35 14.07 12.53
CA GLY A 195 4.13 13.81 11.09
C GLY A 195 3.38 14.94 10.38
N LEU A 196 2.32 15.47 11.00
CA LEU A 196 1.56 16.61 10.47
C LEU A 196 2.41 17.88 10.42
N ILE A 197 3.19 18.17 11.47
CA ILE A 197 4.08 19.34 11.52
C ILE A 197 5.15 19.26 10.43
N VAL A 198 5.80 18.10 10.28
CA VAL A 198 6.83 17.88 9.27
C VAL A 198 6.25 18.06 7.87
N ALA A 199 5.16 17.36 7.54
CA ALA A 199 4.54 17.49 6.22
C ALA A 199 4.07 18.93 5.93
N TRP A 200 3.45 19.60 6.90
CA TRP A 200 3.05 20.99 6.76
C TRP A 200 4.24 21.94 6.53
N GLY A 201 5.31 21.78 7.31
CA GLY A 201 6.55 22.54 7.13
C GLY A 201 7.18 22.33 5.75
N PHE A 202 7.20 21.08 5.27
CA PHE A 202 7.62 20.76 3.91
C PHE A 202 6.73 21.42 2.85
N GLY A 203 5.41 21.48 3.07
CA GLY A 203 4.49 22.20 2.19
C GLY A 203 4.80 23.71 2.09
N LEU A 204 5.20 24.34 3.20
CA LEU A 204 5.60 25.75 3.23
C LEU A 204 6.92 25.98 2.49
N ILE A 205 7.96 25.20 2.80
CA ILE A 205 9.28 25.25 2.13
C ILE A 205 9.09 25.00 0.63
N ARG A 206 8.38 23.91 0.34
CA ARG A 206 7.56 23.62 -0.83
C ARG A 206 7.26 24.80 -1.74
N ARG A 207 6.19 25.47 -1.32
CA ARG A 207 5.62 26.64 -1.97
C ARG A 207 6.64 27.74 -2.15
N LYS A 208 7.52 27.95 -1.17
CA LYS A 208 8.53 29.01 -1.25
C LYS A 208 9.59 28.75 -2.32
N ILE A 209 10.00 27.50 -2.49
CA ILE A 209 10.91 27.08 -3.56
C ILE A 209 10.26 27.30 -4.93
N ILE A 210 8.98 26.91 -5.09
CA ILE A 210 8.25 27.11 -6.35
C ILE A 210 8.14 28.60 -6.69
N GLU A 211 7.87 29.45 -5.70
CA GLU A 211 7.81 30.91 -5.87
C GLU A 211 9.18 31.51 -6.27
N TRP A 212 10.30 30.93 -5.84
CA TRP A 212 11.65 31.48 -6.06
C TRP A 212 12.36 30.92 -7.28
N ALA A 213 12.28 29.60 -7.50
CA ALA A 213 13.06 28.87 -8.50
C ALA A 213 12.18 28.22 -9.59
N GLY A 214 10.85 28.34 -9.48
CA GLY A 214 9.91 27.65 -10.35
C GLY A 214 9.63 26.20 -9.92
N ASP A 215 8.71 25.54 -10.63
CA ASP A 215 8.36 24.14 -10.38
C ASP A 215 9.26 23.21 -11.20
N GLU A 216 10.50 23.01 -10.73
CA GLU A 216 11.40 22.02 -11.29
C GLU A 216 11.11 20.63 -10.69
N PRO A 217 10.67 19.64 -11.50
CA PRO A 217 10.20 18.35 -10.97
C PRO A 217 11.26 17.59 -10.16
N GLY A 218 12.54 17.67 -10.55
CA GLY A 218 13.63 16.95 -9.89
C GLY A 218 13.79 17.32 -8.41
N ILE A 219 13.84 18.63 -8.12
CA ILE A 219 13.96 19.14 -6.74
C ILE A 219 12.76 18.68 -5.90
N GLN A 220 11.56 18.82 -6.46
CA GLN A 220 10.33 18.51 -5.73
C GLN A 220 10.21 17.02 -5.39
N VAL A 221 10.62 16.13 -6.29
CA VAL A 221 10.60 14.69 -6.03
C VAL A 221 11.65 14.29 -4.99
N VAL A 222 12.85 14.87 -5.01
CA VAL A 222 13.86 14.61 -3.97
C VAL A 222 13.34 15.04 -2.60
N LEU A 223 12.70 16.21 -2.50
CA LEU A 223 12.07 16.66 -1.27
C LEU A 223 10.96 15.70 -0.81
N LEU A 224 10.10 15.25 -1.72
CA LEU A 224 9.05 14.26 -1.44
C LEU A 224 9.63 12.96 -0.85
N LEU A 225 10.75 12.48 -1.37
CA LEU A 225 11.43 11.27 -0.88
C LEU A 225 11.99 11.43 0.54
N LEU A 226 12.35 12.66 0.96
CA LEU A 226 12.92 12.93 2.29
C LEU A 226 11.87 12.99 3.41
N ILE A 227 10.62 13.36 3.09
CA ILE A 227 9.53 13.53 4.07
C ILE A 227 9.33 12.29 4.95
N PRO A 228 9.17 11.05 4.42
CA PRO A 228 8.96 9.87 5.27
C PRO A 228 10.07 9.64 6.28
N PHE A 229 11.33 9.75 5.86
CA PHE A 229 12.49 9.57 6.73
C PHE A 229 12.56 10.67 7.79
N THR A 230 12.32 11.92 7.39
CA THR A 230 12.34 13.06 8.30
C THR A 230 11.27 12.90 9.38
N ALA A 231 10.02 12.62 8.99
CA ALA A 231 8.93 12.41 9.93
C ALA A 231 9.22 11.27 10.92
N TYR A 232 9.77 10.16 10.43
CA TYR A 232 10.12 9.01 11.25
C TYR A 232 11.25 9.32 12.25
N ILE A 233 12.37 9.86 11.78
CA ILE A 233 13.55 10.16 12.60
C ILE A 233 13.21 11.19 13.68
N PHE A 234 12.50 12.27 13.34
CA PHE A 234 12.12 13.27 14.32
C PHE A 234 11.20 12.69 15.40
N ALA A 235 10.22 11.87 15.02
CA ALA A 235 9.33 11.25 16.00
C ALA A 235 10.09 10.27 16.92
N GLU A 236 10.95 9.41 16.36
CA GLU A 236 11.75 8.48 17.18
C GLU A 236 12.73 9.20 18.10
N HIS A 237 13.32 10.32 17.66
CA HIS A 237 14.21 11.14 18.50
C HIS A 237 13.51 11.65 19.76
N PHE A 238 12.22 11.97 19.67
CA PHE A 238 11.39 12.35 20.83
C PHE A 238 10.73 11.16 21.56
N GLY A 239 11.08 9.92 21.19
CA GLY A 239 10.46 8.71 21.77
C GLY A 239 9.00 8.49 21.35
N LEU A 240 8.55 9.14 20.28
CA LEU A 240 7.20 9.07 19.74
C LEU A 240 7.13 8.02 18.61
N SER A 241 5.92 7.71 18.11
CA SER A 241 5.75 6.70 17.05
C SER A 241 6.21 7.22 15.68
N GLY A 242 7.38 6.79 15.22
CA GLY A 242 7.89 7.07 13.87
C GLY A 242 6.98 6.53 12.75
N ILE A 243 6.40 5.34 12.97
CA ILE A 243 5.42 4.71 12.06
C ILE A 243 4.22 5.64 11.86
N LEU A 244 3.57 6.10 12.94
CA LEU A 244 2.41 6.99 12.83
C LEU A 244 2.78 8.38 12.30
N ALA A 245 4.00 8.86 12.52
CA ALA A 245 4.48 10.10 11.95
C ALA A 245 4.59 10.02 10.43
N ALA A 246 5.20 8.96 9.88
CA ALA A 246 5.29 8.74 8.44
C ALA A 246 3.90 8.61 7.78
N VAL A 247 2.98 7.88 8.43
CA VAL A 247 1.59 7.74 7.99
C VAL A 247 0.87 9.09 7.98
N ALA A 248 0.94 9.85 9.06
CA ALA A 248 0.27 11.15 9.17
C ALA A 248 0.81 12.14 8.14
N ALA A 249 2.12 12.14 7.91
CA ALA A 249 2.75 12.93 6.86
C ALA A 249 2.21 12.54 5.47
N GLY A 250 2.17 11.24 5.16
CA GLY A 250 1.63 10.72 3.90
C GLY A 250 0.16 11.09 3.69
N MET A 251 -0.66 11.02 4.74
CA MET A 251 -2.08 11.40 4.67
C MET A 251 -2.31 12.88 4.37
N LEU A 252 -1.43 13.77 4.83
CA LEU A 252 -1.54 15.22 4.62
C LEU A 252 -1.06 15.65 3.22
N MET A 253 -0.07 14.95 2.66
CA MET A 253 0.60 15.36 1.42
C MET A 253 -0.29 15.62 0.20
N PRO A 254 -1.33 14.83 -0.14
CA PRO A 254 -2.15 15.11 -1.32
C PRO A 254 -2.87 16.45 -1.24
N TYR A 255 -3.20 16.91 -0.01
CA TYR A 255 -3.82 18.21 0.20
C TYR A 255 -2.84 19.35 -0.04
N LEU A 256 -1.61 19.20 0.47
CA LEU A 256 -0.54 20.16 0.25
C LEU A 256 -0.16 20.23 -1.23
N GLU A 257 -0.18 19.09 -1.93
CA GLU A 257 0.16 19.04 -3.35
C GLU A 257 -0.87 19.71 -4.27
N THR A 258 -2.14 19.59 -3.90
CA THR A 258 -3.23 20.20 -4.68
C THR A 258 -3.35 21.69 -4.36
N ALA A 259 -3.06 22.11 -3.13
CA ALA A 259 -3.09 23.51 -2.73
C ALA A 259 -1.83 24.30 -3.13
N GLY A 260 -0.70 23.63 -3.34
CA GLY A 260 0.63 24.23 -3.50
C GLY A 260 0.98 24.76 -4.89
N GLY A 261 0.08 24.68 -5.88
CA GLY A 261 0.32 25.21 -7.23
C GLY A 261 1.23 24.35 -8.11
N GLU A 262 1.42 23.08 -7.77
CA GLU A 262 2.28 22.16 -8.53
C GLU A 262 1.76 21.93 -9.94
N SER A 263 2.68 21.79 -10.88
CA SER A 263 2.35 21.33 -12.22
C SER A 263 1.85 19.88 -12.17
N ALA A 264 1.00 19.54 -13.14
CA ALA A 264 0.55 18.17 -13.32
C ALA A 264 1.72 17.21 -13.62
N ALA A 265 2.78 17.72 -14.27
CA ALA A 265 3.98 16.95 -14.60
C ALA A 265 4.74 16.53 -13.34
N THR A 266 5.01 17.46 -12.42
CA THR A 266 5.69 17.16 -11.14
C THR A 266 4.92 16.12 -10.32
N ARG A 267 3.59 16.26 -10.22
CA ARG A 267 2.76 15.27 -9.51
C ARG A 267 2.80 13.89 -10.17
N LEU A 268 2.80 13.82 -11.50
CA LEU A 268 2.87 12.56 -12.22
C LEU A 268 4.23 11.87 -11.99
N GLN A 269 5.32 12.62 -12.09
CA GLN A 269 6.68 12.10 -11.88
C GLN A 269 6.88 11.61 -10.43
N GLY A 270 6.42 12.39 -9.43
CA GLY A 270 6.47 11.99 -8.03
C GLY A 270 5.69 10.70 -7.77
N ARG A 271 4.48 10.56 -8.34
CA ARG A 271 3.68 9.33 -8.23
C ARG A 271 4.39 8.13 -8.84
N SER A 272 4.98 8.29 -10.02
CA SER A 272 5.72 7.22 -10.69
C SER A 272 6.93 6.76 -9.87
N ILE A 273 7.71 7.70 -9.34
CA ILE A 273 8.90 7.39 -8.53
C ILE A 273 8.53 6.71 -7.22
N MET A 274 7.51 7.19 -6.50
CA MET A 274 7.04 6.52 -5.27
C MET A 274 6.49 5.12 -5.54
N THR A 275 5.80 4.92 -6.67
CA THR A 275 5.30 3.59 -7.06
C THR A 275 6.46 2.64 -7.40
N MET A 276 7.51 3.14 -8.05
CA MET A 276 8.73 2.38 -8.30
C MET A 276 9.45 2.04 -7.00
N LEU A 277 9.57 3.00 -6.07
CA LEU A 277 10.18 2.79 -4.75
C LEU A 277 9.44 1.72 -3.96
N GLU A 278 8.11 1.78 -3.91
CA GLU A 278 7.27 0.77 -3.26
C GLU A 278 7.47 -0.63 -3.86
N PHE A 279 7.54 -0.73 -5.19
CA PHE A 279 7.82 -2.00 -5.87
C PHE A 279 9.19 -2.57 -5.46
N VAL A 280 10.23 -1.72 -5.46
CA VAL A 280 11.59 -2.11 -5.08
C VAL A 280 11.65 -2.50 -3.61
N PHE A 281 11.08 -1.68 -2.72
CA PHE A 281 11.18 -1.86 -1.27
C PHE A 281 10.38 -3.06 -0.78
N ASN A 282 9.17 -3.28 -1.30
CA ASN A 282 8.43 -4.51 -1.01
C ASN A 282 9.17 -5.74 -1.56
N GLY A 283 9.69 -5.65 -2.78
CA GLY A 283 10.42 -6.75 -3.38
C GLY A 283 11.69 -7.13 -2.63
N MET A 284 12.48 -6.13 -2.22
CA MET A 284 13.65 -6.33 -1.37
C MET A 284 13.26 -6.89 -0.02
N SER A 285 12.18 -6.40 0.60
CA SER A 285 11.72 -6.89 1.90
C SER A 285 11.39 -8.38 1.87
N PHE A 286 10.69 -8.86 0.83
CA PHE A 286 10.39 -10.28 0.65
C PHE A 286 11.62 -11.11 0.25
N LEU A 287 12.51 -10.59 -0.58
CA LEU A 287 13.77 -11.25 -0.91
C LEU A 287 14.66 -11.43 0.33
N LEU A 288 14.79 -10.39 1.15
CA LEU A 288 15.55 -10.42 2.41
C LEU A 288 14.95 -11.45 3.37
N LEU A 289 13.62 -11.56 3.47
CA LEU A 289 12.99 -12.64 4.21
C LEU A 289 13.41 -14.02 3.69
N GLY A 290 13.38 -14.21 2.37
CA GLY A 290 13.85 -15.43 1.71
C GLY A 290 15.31 -15.77 2.03
N LEU A 291 16.19 -14.76 1.99
CA LEU A 291 17.62 -14.89 2.28
C LEU A 291 17.89 -15.36 3.72
N GLN A 292 17.05 -15.01 4.67
CA GLN A 292 17.19 -15.42 6.07
C GLN A 292 16.67 -16.84 6.34
N LEU A 293 15.83 -17.43 5.46
CA LEU A 293 15.20 -18.74 5.72
C LEU A 293 16.19 -19.87 6.02
N PRO A 294 17.28 -20.08 5.24
CA PRO A 294 18.19 -21.19 5.51
C PRO A 294 18.89 -21.06 6.87
N GLY A 295 19.25 -19.83 7.26
CA GLY A 295 19.84 -19.54 8.56
C GLY A 295 18.89 -19.88 9.71
N ILE A 296 17.64 -19.41 9.61
CA ILE A 296 16.60 -19.63 10.62
C ILE A 296 16.29 -21.11 10.80
N VAL A 297 16.18 -21.88 9.70
CA VAL A 297 15.94 -23.33 9.77
C VAL A 297 17.11 -24.07 10.39
N SER A 298 18.35 -23.67 10.07
CA SER A 298 19.55 -24.32 10.61
C SER A 298 19.71 -24.11 12.12
N LEU A 299 19.43 -22.90 12.61
CA LEU A 299 19.51 -22.55 14.03
C LEU A 299 18.39 -23.22 14.84
N ALA A 300 17.17 -23.24 14.31
CA ALA A 300 16.05 -23.90 14.96
C ALA A 300 16.24 -25.42 15.12
N HIS A 301 16.95 -26.06 14.20
CA HIS A 301 17.28 -27.47 14.31
C HIS A 301 18.20 -27.76 15.52
N VAL A 302 19.12 -26.84 15.83
CA VAL A 302 20.06 -26.95 16.96
C VAL A 302 19.32 -26.75 18.29
N ASP A 303 18.47 -25.72 18.38
CA ASP A 303 17.70 -25.42 19.60
C ASP A 303 16.67 -26.51 19.94
N ALA A 304 16.02 -27.10 18.92
CA ALA A 304 15.06 -28.19 19.12
C ALA A 304 15.72 -29.47 19.67
N GLN A 305 16.99 -29.70 19.35
CA GLN A 305 17.77 -30.80 19.91
C GLN A 305 18.12 -30.53 21.40
N MET A 306 18.43 -29.29 21.76
CA MET A 306 18.75 -28.91 23.14
C MET A 306 17.53 -28.90 24.08
N ALA A 307 16.33 -28.60 23.57
CA ALA A 307 15.10 -28.49 24.37
C ALA A 307 14.40 -29.83 24.68
N GLY A 308 15.02 -30.98 24.42
CA GLY A 308 14.49 -32.29 24.83
C GLY A 308 14.12 -33.25 23.70
N ASN A 309 14.82 -33.21 22.56
CA ASN A 309 14.67 -34.18 21.47
C ASN A 309 13.26 -34.22 20.85
N VAL A 310 12.62 -33.05 20.74
CA VAL A 310 11.31 -32.92 20.10
C VAL A 310 11.49 -33.09 18.59
N PRO A 311 10.79 -34.04 17.93
CA PRO A 311 10.95 -34.25 16.49
C PRO A 311 10.56 -32.99 15.71
N VAL A 312 11.35 -32.67 14.67
CA VAL A 312 11.21 -31.44 13.84
C VAL A 312 9.77 -31.22 13.33
N TRP A 313 9.01 -32.30 13.13
CA TRP A 313 7.60 -32.24 12.72
C TRP A 313 6.70 -31.48 13.71
N HIS A 314 6.97 -31.54 15.03
CA HIS A 314 6.19 -30.79 16.02
C HIS A 314 6.31 -29.28 15.87
N LEU A 315 7.45 -28.77 15.40
CA LEU A 315 7.61 -27.34 15.13
C LEU A 315 6.68 -26.86 14.01
N PHE A 316 6.49 -27.67 12.97
CA PHE A 316 5.51 -27.39 11.92
C PHE A 316 4.07 -27.41 12.45
N VAL A 317 3.76 -28.32 13.37
CA VAL A 317 2.46 -28.35 14.04
C VAL A 317 2.23 -27.07 14.86
N TYR A 318 3.24 -26.58 15.58
CA TYR A 318 3.15 -25.31 16.32
C TYR A 318 2.91 -24.12 15.40
N ILE A 319 3.65 -24.02 14.28
CA ILE A 319 3.44 -22.98 13.27
C ILE A 319 2.00 -23.01 12.74
N LEU A 320 1.52 -24.20 12.38
CA LEU A 320 0.17 -24.37 11.87
C LEU A 320 -0.88 -24.01 12.93
N ALA A 321 -0.69 -24.46 14.17
CA ALA A 321 -1.59 -24.17 15.29
C ALA A 321 -1.67 -22.67 15.57
N ILE A 322 -0.53 -21.96 15.63
CA ILE A 322 -0.49 -20.51 15.83
C ILE A 322 -1.17 -19.78 14.65
N THR A 323 -0.92 -20.23 13.42
CA THR A 323 -1.54 -19.64 12.22
C THR A 323 -3.06 -19.80 12.24
N VAL A 324 -3.56 -20.99 12.58
CA VAL A 324 -4.99 -21.26 12.72
C VAL A 324 -5.58 -20.44 13.86
N ALA A 325 -4.91 -20.37 15.02
CA ALA A 325 -5.35 -19.57 16.15
C ALA A 325 -5.51 -18.09 15.76
N LEU A 326 -4.55 -17.52 15.03
CA LEU A 326 -4.61 -16.15 14.53
C LEU A 326 -5.80 -15.93 13.58
N ILE A 327 -6.06 -16.86 12.66
CA ILE A 327 -7.19 -16.77 11.72
C ILE A 327 -8.52 -16.86 12.47
N VAL A 328 -8.66 -17.83 13.38
CA VAL A 328 -9.87 -18.04 14.19
C VAL A 328 -10.13 -16.83 15.07
N LEU A 329 -9.12 -16.30 15.74
CA LEU A 329 -9.27 -15.17 16.63
C LEU A 329 -9.68 -13.90 15.88
N ARG A 330 -9.11 -13.67 14.68
CA ARG A 330 -9.55 -12.61 13.77
C ARG A 330 -11.00 -12.81 13.31
N PHE A 331 -11.38 -14.03 12.94
CA PHE A 331 -12.76 -14.36 12.57
C PHE A 331 -13.74 -14.06 13.72
N VAL A 332 -13.42 -14.52 14.93
CA VAL A 332 -14.23 -14.29 16.14
C VAL A 332 -14.36 -12.80 16.42
N TRP A 333 -13.26 -12.05 16.33
CA TRP A 333 -13.28 -10.60 16.56
C TRP A 333 -14.15 -9.84 15.54
N VAL A 334 -14.01 -10.16 14.24
CA VAL A 334 -14.83 -9.54 13.18
C VAL A 334 -16.30 -9.91 13.38
N TRP A 335 -16.59 -11.16 13.73
CA TRP A 335 -17.93 -11.66 14.04
C TRP A 335 -18.56 -10.92 15.23
N ILE A 336 -17.83 -10.77 16.34
CA ILE A 336 -18.25 -10.02 17.53
C ILE A 336 -18.53 -8.56 17.16
N ASN A 337 -17.62 -7.89 16.44
CA ASN A 337 -17.78 -6.50 16.05
C ASN A 337 -19.02 -6.27 15.18
N LEU A 338 -19.30 -7.17 14.24
CA LEU A 338 -20.51 -7.08 13.40
C LEU A 338 -21.78 -7.31 14.23
N ARG A 339 -21.76 -8.24 15.17
CA ARG A 339 -22.89 -8.52 16.07
C ARG A 339 -23.18 -7.34 17.00
N MET A 340 -22.14 -6.77 17.63
CA MET A 340 -22.26 -5.58 18.48
C MET A 340 -22.82 -4.38 17.71
N ARG A 341 -22.36 -4.15 16.47
CA ARG A 341 -22.88 -3.07 15.61
C ARG A 341 -24.37 -3.23 15.31
N ARG A 342 -24.81 -4.45 15.01
CA ARG A 342 -26.23 -4.72 14.78
C ARG A 342 -27.06 -4.46 16.02
N PHE A 343 -26.60 -4.96 17.17
CA PHE A 343 -27.28 -4.74 18.44
C PHE A 343 -27.39 -3.24 18.75
N ALA A 344 -26.30 -2.48 18.58
CA ALA A 344 -26.30 -1.03 18.75
C ALA A 344 -27.20 -0.30 17.73
N SER A 345 -27.32 -0.78 16.49
CA SER A 345 -28.22 -0.21 15.48
C SER A 345 -29.70 -0.53 15.74
N ALA A 346 -29.99 -1.71 16.28
CA ALA A 346 -31.33 -2.11 16.69
C ALA A 346 -31.82 -1.26 17.87
N LEU A 347 -30.94 -1.00 18.85
CA LEU A 347 -31.19 -0.09 19.97
C LEU A 347 -31.41 1.37 19.53
N ARG A 348 -30.79 1.82 18.43
CA ARG A 348 -30.95 3.18 17.90
C ARG A 348 -32.13 3.33 16.92
N GLY A 349 -32.95 2.30 16.74
CA GLY A 349 -34.11 2.34 15.83
C GLY A 349 -33.75 2.46 14.34
N GLN A 350 -32.47 2.38 13.96
CA GLN A 350 -32.00 2.52 12.57
C GLN A 350 -31.96 1.15 11.87
N SER A 351 -33.10 0.45 11.86
CA SER A 351 -33.23 -0.92 11.33
C SER A 351 -33.10 -1.04 9.80
N GLY A 352 -32.88 0.07 9.09
CA GLY A 352 -32.95 0.13 7.62
C GLY A 352 -31.72 -0.35 6.83
N ARG A 353 -30.58 -0.67 7.48
CA ARG A 353 -29.34 -1.01 6.76
C ARG A 353 -28.94 -2.46 7.01
N ASN A 354 -29.85 -3.36 6.67
CA ASN A 354 -29.73 -4.80 6.86
C ASN A 354 -28.73 -5.40 5.83
N ARG A 355 -27.44 -5.14 5.99
CA ARG A 355 -26.39 -5.81 5.21
C ARG A 355 -26.41 -7.28 5.61
N LYS A 356 -26.80 -8.17 4.67
CA LYS A 356 -26.91 -9.63 4.90
C LYS A 356 -25.67 -10.14 5.62
N PHE A 357 -25.87 -11.08 6.55
CA PHE A 357 -24.78 -11.68 7.31
C PHE A 357 -24.00 -12.60 6.38
N ASP A 358 -23.04 -12.03 5.67
CA ASP A 358 -22.25 -12.81 4.76
C ASP A 358 -21.06 -13.39 5.52
N LEU A 359 -21.25 -14.60 6.04
CA LEU A 359 -20.19 -15.41 6.64
C LEU A 359 -18.99 -15.52 5.69
N ARG A 360 -19.22 -15.46 4.36
CA ARG A 360 -18.16 -15.41 3.36
C ARG A 360 -17.32 -14.13 3.51
N LEU A 361 -17.93 -12.95 3.62
CA LEU A 361 -17.21 -11.69 3.84
C LEU A 361 -16.43 -11.67 5.16
N ILE A 362 -16.99 -12.23 6.24
CA ILE A 362 -16.29 -12.35 7.54
C ILE A 362 -15.05 -13.23 7.37
N SER A 363 -15.22 -14.39 6.73
CA SER A 363 -14.13 -15.34 6.48
C SER A 363 -13.05 -14.74 5.58
N ILE A 364 -13.43 -14.01 4.53
CA ILE A 364 -12.49 -13.28 3.67
C ILE A 364 -11.73 -12.25 4.51
N THR A 365 -12.41 -11.48 5.38
CA THR A 365 -11.73 -10.48 6.25
C THR A 365 -10.73 -11.15 7.19
N ALA A 366 -11.06 -12.33 7.71
CA ALA A 366 -10.18 -13.08 8.59
C ALA A 366 -8.95 -13.65 7.85
N LEU A 367 -9.15 -14.17 6.63
CA LEU A 367 -8.08 -14.72 5.80
C LEU A 367 -7.22 -13.64 5.13
N SER A 368 -7.72 -12.41 4.99
CA SER A 368 -6.96 -11.25 4.53
C SER A 368 -5.93 -10.76 5.54
N GLY A 369 -5.78 -11.39 6.70
CA GLY A 369 -4.73 -11.05 7.67
C GLY A 369 -3.37 -11.64 7.32
N VAL A 370 -2.86 -11.38 6.12
CA VAL A 370 -1.52 -11.86 5.69
C VAL A 370 -0.43 -11.08 6.43
N ARG A 371 0.66 -11.75 6.84
CA ARG A 371 1.78 -11.10 7.53
C ARG A 371 2.87 -10.73 6.53
N GLY A 372 3.49 -9.56 6.73
CA GLY A 372 4.51 -9.01 5.85
C GLY A 372 5.88 -8.88 6.51
N ALA A 373 6.80 -8.21 5.82
CA ALA A 373 8.20 -8.10 6.24
C ALA A 373 8.42 -7.31 7.54
N ILE A 374 7.48 -6.45 7.93
CA ILE A 374 7.50 -5.70 9.20
C ILE A 374 7.55 -6.65 10.39
N THR A 375 6.81 -7.76 10.30
CA THR A 375 6.80 -8.79 11.34
C THR A 375 8.16 -9.49 11.47
N LEU A 376 8.90 -9.68 10.38
CA LEU A 376 10.25 -10.23 10.43
C LEU A 376 11.21 -9.27 11.13
N ALA A 377 11.19 -7.98 10.77
CA ALA A 377 12.02 -6.97 11.39
C ALA A 377 11.74 -6.83 12.89
N GLY A 378 10.46 -6.87 13.27
CA GLY A 378 10.05 -6.87 14.66
C GLY A 378 10.65 -8.05 15.44
N VAL A 379 10.56 -9.28 14.93
CA VAL A 379 11.06 -10.46 15.64
C VAL A 379 12.60 -10.50 15.66
N MET A 380 13.25 -10.05 14.59
CA MET A 380 14.71 -9.95 14.56
C MET A 380 15.27 -8.87 15.50
N SER A 381 14.47 -7.86 15.86
CA SER A 381 14.84 -6.84 16.85
C SER A 381 14.76 -7.31 18.31
N ILE A 382 14.37 -8.56 18.56
CA ILE A 382 14.47 -9.16 19.90
C ILE A 382 15.95 -9.14 20.34
N PRO A 383 16.26 -8.53 21.51
CA PRO A 383 17.64 -8.40 21.99
C PRO A 383 18.36 -9.75 22.07
N LEU A 384 19.65 -9.76 21.74
CA LEU A 384 20.49 -10.96 21.91
C LEU A 384 20.73 -11.28 23.39
N LEU A 385 20.87 -10.24 24.22
CA LEU A 385 21.23 -10.32 25.62
C LEU A 385 20.23 -9.55 26.48
N LEU A 386 19.91 -10.09 27.66
CA LEU A 386 19.25 -9.37 28.74
C LEU A 386 20.24 -8.40 29.42
N LYS A 387 19.73 -7.50 30.29
CA LYS A 387 20.56 -6.53 31.04
C LYS A 387 21.72 -7.18 31.81
N GLU A 388 21.54 -8.43 32.24
CA GLU A 388 22.55 -9.22 32.97
C GLU A 388 23.53 -10.00 32.07
N HIS A 389 23.58 -9.70 30.76
CA HIS A 389 24.42 -10.41 29.78
C HIS A 389 24.08 -11.90 29.62
N THR A 390 22.89 -12.32 30.07
CA THR A 390 22.34 -13.64 29.81
C THR A 390 21.66 -13.68 28.44
N PRO A 391 21.75 -14.79 27.68
CA PRO A 391 21.10 -14.92 26.39
C PRO A 391 19.58 -14.82 26.52
N PHE A 392 18.92 -14.15 25.58
CA PHE A 392 17.47 -14.04 25.58
C PHE A 392 16.82 -15.43 25.43
N PRO A 393 15.87 -15.81 26.31
CA PRO A 393 15.34 -17.16 26.35
C PRO A 393 14.59 -17.49 25.06
N ALA A 394 14.95 -18.62 24.44
CA ALA A 394 14.31 -19.20 23.26
C ALA A 394 14.18 -18.24 22.05
N ARG A 395 15.10 -17.27 21.90
CA ARG A 395 15.06 -16.27 20.83
C ARG A 395 14.95 -16.89 19.43
N ASP A 396 15.79 -17.87 19.12
CA ASP A 396 15.83 -18.44 17.77
C ASP A 396 14.59 -19.29 17.48
N LEU A 397 14.00 -19.92 18.51
CA LEU A 397 12.68 -20.54 18.42
C LEU A 397 11.59 -19.50 18.11
N LEU A 398 11.60 -18.32 18.74
CA LEU A 398 10.63 -17.25 18.43
C LEU A 398 10.77 -16.76 16.99
N ILE A 399 12.01 -16.57 16.51
CA ILE A 399 12.29 -16.22 15.11
C ILE A 399 11.76 -17.29 14.17
N PHE A 400 12.06 -18.55 14.44
CA PHE A 400 11.59 -19.68 13.63
C PHE A 400 10.06 -19.77 13.56
N LEU A 401 9.38 -19.69 14.71
CA LEU A 401 7.92 -19.72 14.77
C LEU A 401 7.33 -18.52 14.02
N ALA A 402 7.89 -17.33 14.18
CA ALA A 402 7.40 -16.13 13.50
C ALA A 402 7.54 -16.24 11.99
N THR A 403 8.73 -16.61 11.50
CA THR A 403 9.01 -16.81 10.09
C THR A 403 8.12 -17.90 9.49
N GLY A 404 7.95 -19.02 10.20
CA GLY A 404 7.02 -20.08 9.80
C GLY A 404 5.58 -19.58 9.67
N VAL A 405 5.08 -18.81 10.65
CA VAL A 405 3.73 -18.24 10.62
C VAL A 405 3.58 -17.23 9.48
N ILE A 406 4.59 -16.42 9.18
CA ILE A 406 4.59 -15.51 8.03
C ILE A 406 4.40 -16.31 6.73
N LEU A 407 5.23 -17.33 6.50
CA LEU A 407 5.15 -18.18 5.32
C LEU A 407 3.80 -18.92 5.22
N CYS A 408 3.34 -19.54 6.31
CA CYS A 408 2.04 -20.21 6.34
C CYS A 408 0.89 -19.24 6.08
N SER A 409 0.93 -18.02 6.64
CA SER A 409 -0.10 -17.01 6.40
C SER A 409 -0.13 -16.53 4.94
N LEU A 410 1.04 -16.36 4.32
CA LEU A 410 1.17 -16.01 2.90
C LEU A 410 0.65 -17.13 2.01
N LEU A 411 1.00 -18.39 2.31
CA LEU A 411 0.51 -19.55 1.57
C LEU A 411 -1.01 -19.69 1.69
N PHE A 412 -1.56 -19.66 2.90
CA PHE A 412 -3.01 -19.73 3.09
C PHE A 412 -3.73 -18.57 2.41
N GLY A 413 -3.23 -17.34 2.55
CA GLY A 413 -3.77 -16.18 1.84
C GLY A 413 -3.76 -16.37 0.32
N SER A 414 -2.65 -16.88 -0.22
CA SER A 414 -2.43 -17.07 -1.66
C SER A 414 -3.37 -18.09 -2.29
N PHE A 415 -3.74 -19.15 -1.57
CA PHE A 415 -4.63 -20.19 -2.10
C PHE A 415 -6.09 -19.98 -1.72
N LEU A 416 -6.39 -19.68 -0.44
CA LEU A 416 -7.78 -19.58 0.03
C LEU A 416 -8.47 -18.30 -0.41
N LEU A 417 -7.80 -17.14 -0.42
CA LEU A 417 -8.47 -15.88 -0.77
C LEU A 417 -8.98 -15.87 -2.22
N PRO A 418 -8.16 -16.18 -3.26
CA PRO A 418 -8.67 -16.20 -4.63
C PRO A 418 -9.79 -17.22 -4.83
N TRP A 419 -9.71 -18.37 -4.17
CA TRP A 419 -10.76 -19.39 -4.20
C TRP A 419 -12.07 -18.89 -3.61
N MET A 420 -12.03 -18.24 -2.44
CA MET A 420 -13.23 -17.69 -1.80
C MET A 420 -13.84 -16.51 -2.56
N LEU A 421 -13.06 -15.81 -3.39
CA LEU A 421 -13.52 -14.63 -4.14
C LEU A 421 -14.11 -14.93 -5.52
N LYS A 422 -14.02 -16.18 -6.01
CA LYS A 422 -14.38 -16.55 -7.39
C LYS A 422 -15.81 -16.17 -7.82
N ASP A 423 -16.76 -16.07 -6.88
CA ASP A 423 -18.18 -15.78 -7.18
C ASP A 423 -18.73 -14.59 -6.39
N LEU A 424 -17.87 -13.69 -5.92
CA LEU A 424 -18.33 -12.54 -5.15
C LEU A 424 -18.85 -11.44 -6.09
N GLN A 425 -20.17 -11.22 -6.09
CA GLN A 425 -20.81 -10.14 -6.87
C GLN A 425 -20.56 -8.77 -6.21
N LEU A 426 -19.82 -7.89 -6.90
CA LEU A 426 -19.48 -6.54 -6.42
C LEU A 426 -20.35 -5.42 -7.04
N ASP A 427 -21.44 -5.79 -7.69
CA ASP A 427 -22.20 -4.89 -8.58
C ASP A 427 -22.68 -3.60 -7.91
N ALA A 428 -23.10 -3.65 -6.66
CA ALA A 428 -23.64 -2.48 -5.96
C ALA A 428 -22.58 -1.39 -5.71
N GLU A 429 -21.35 -1.77 -5.36
CA GLU A 429 -20.29 -0.83 -5.03
C GLU A 429 -19.63 -0.27 -6.30
N VAL A 430 -19.49 -1.11 -7.33
CA VAL A 430 -19.08 -0.69 -8.68
C VAL A 430 -20.09 0.32 -9.25
N LYS A 431 -21.39 0.05 -9.14
CA LYS A 431 -22.46 0.98 -9.57
C LYS A 431 -22.37 2.31 -8.83
N ARG A 432 -22.17 2.29 -7.50
CA ARG A 432 -22.06 3.52 -6.71
C ARG A 432 -20.84 4.37 -7.11
N ARG A 433 -19.68 3.74 -7.29
CA ARG A 433 -18.47 4.43 -7.74
C ARG A 433 -18.65 5.04 -9.13
N ARG A 434 -19.24 4.28 -10.06
CA ARG A 434 -19.57 4.78 -11.41
C ARG A 434 -20.54 5.96 -11.35
N ALA A 435 -21.58 5.89 -10.52
CA ALA A 435 -22.53 6.99 -10.36
C ALA A 435 -21.88 8.26 -9.79
N GLU A 436 -20.97 8.12 -8.82
CA GLU A 436 -20.20 9.24 -8.27
C GLU A 436 -19.27 9.85 -9.31
N GLU A 437 -18.55 9.02 -10.07
CA GLU A 437 -17.67 9.45 -11.15
C GLU A 437 -18.44 10.13 -12.29
N MET A 438 -19.57 9.55 -12.70
CA MET A 438 -20.47 10.09 -13.72
C MET A 438 -20.97 11.48 -13.34
N MET A 439 -21.49 11.64 -12.12
CA MET A 439 -21.93 12.93 -11.59
C MET A 439 -20.80 13.96 -11.59
N ALA A 440 -19.60 13.58 -11.16
CA ALA A 440 -18.44 14.48 -11.17
C ALA A 440 -18.02 14.88 -12.59
N ARG A 441 -17.94 13.93 -13.53
CA ARG A 441 -17.59 14.19 -14.95
C ARG A 441 -18.59 15.13 -15.62
N LEU A 442 -19.88 14.95 -15.34
CA LEU A 442 -20.94 15.82 -15.84
C LEU A 442 -20.74 17.25 -15.32
N ARG A 443 -20.62 17.43 -14.01
CA ARG A 443 -20.39 18.75 -13.37
C ARG A 443 -19.12 19.45 -13.87
N LEU A 444 -18.03 18.70 -14.08
CA LEU A 444 -16.79 19.23 -14.64
C LEU A 444 -16.99 19.73 -16.08
N SER A 445 -17.74 18.98 -16.89
CA SER A 445 -18.00 19.35 -18.29
C SER A 445 -18.96 20.55 -18.37
N GLU A 446 -19.99 20.61 -17.52
CA GLU A 446 -20.88 21.76 -17.40
C GLU A 446 -20.12 23.02 -16.99
N ALA A 447 -19.24 22.92 -16.00
CA ALA A 447 -18.40 24.02 -15.57
C ALA A 447 -17.50 24.50 -16.73
N ALA A 448 -16.85 23.58 -17.45
CA ALA A 448 -16.00 23.92 -18.59
C ALA A 448 -16.78 24.63 -19.71
N VAL A 449 -17.96 24.12 -20.09
CA VAL A 449 -18.84 24.77 -21.08
C VAL A 449 -19.16 26.20 -20.67
N ARG A 450 -19.64 26.38 -19.43
CA ARG A 450 -19.98 27.69 -18.90
C ARG A 450 -18.79 28.64 -18.91
N THR A 451 -17.61 28.19 -18.46
CA THR A 451 -16.42 29.05 -18.40
C THR A 451 -15.88 29.39 -19.79
N ILE A 452 -16.02 28.50 -20.78
CA ILE A 452 -15.67 28.79 -22.17
C ILE A 452 -16.60 29.85 -22.75
N GLU A 453 -17.91 29.74 -22.52
CA GLU A 453 -18.90 30.73 -22.97
C GLU A 453 -18.63 32.12 -22.34
N GLU A 454 -18.39 32.17 -21.02
CA GLU A 454 -18.00 33.41 -20.32
C GLU A 454 -16.65 33.98 -20.82
N ALA A 455 -15.67 33.11 -21.12
CA ALA A 455 -14.37 33.53 -21.65
C ALA A 455 -14.47 34.04 -23.09
N GLN A 456 -15.34 33.45 -23.91
CA GLN A 456 -15.60 33.88 -25.28
C GLN A 456 -16.15 35.31 -25.29
N GLU A 457 -17.14 35.62 -24.44
CA GLU A 457 -17.67 36.97 -24.31
C GLU A 457 -16.60 37.98 -23.87
N ARG A 458 -15.79 37.62 -22.87
CA ARG A 458 -14.73 38.49 -22.35
C ARG A 458 -13.61 38.76 -23.36
N ILE A 459 -13.16 37.71 -24.06
CA ILE A 459 -12.06 37.83 -25.04
C ILE A 459 -12.56 38.57 -26.29
N GLY A 460 -13.82 38.35 -26.69
CA GLY A 460 -14.41 38.93 -27.90
C GLY A 460 -14.59 40.46 -27.89
N VAL A 461 -14.49 41.14 -26.75
CA VAL A 461 -14.75 42.59 -26.63
C VAL A 461 -13.77 43.46 -27.45
N ASN A 462 -12.53 43.01 -27.63
CA ASN A 462 -11.45 43.80 -28.23
C ASN A 462 -10.82 43.14 -29.48
N LEU A 463 -11.51 42.20 -30.10
CA LEU A 463 -11.00 41.48 -31.27
C LEU A 463 -11.52 42.10 -32.57
N ASP A 464 -10.67 42.09 -33.59
CA ASP A 464 -11.07 42.38 -34.96
C ASP A 464 -12.00 41.28 -35.50
N GLU A 465 -12.76 41.58 -36.56
CA GLU A 465 -13.77 40.66 -37.11
C GLU A 465 -13.20 39.30 -37.55
N SER A 466 -11.96 39.29 -38.06
CA SER A 466 -11.22 38.06 -38.41
C SER A 466 -10.88 37.22 -37.17
N ASP A 467 -10.39 37.86 -36.10
CA ASP A 467 -10.02 37.16 -34.87
C ASP A 467 -11.25 36.69 -34.09
N LEU A 468 -12.36 37.42 -34.20
CA LEU A 468 -13.66 37.00 -33.67
C LEU A 468 -14.14 35.71 -34.34
N ALA A 469 -14.00 35.59 -35.67
CA ALA A 469 -14.36 34.38 -36.40
C ALA A 469 -13.51 33.17 -35.96
N LEU A 470 -12.20 33.36 -35.81
CA LEU A 470 -11.29 32.33 -35.28
C LEU A 470 -11.66 31.92 -33.85
N LEU A 471 -11.98 32.89 -32.98
CA LEU A 471 -12.42 32.62 -31.61
C LEU A 471 -13.71 31.78 -31.61
N MET A 472 -14.67 32.09 -32.48
CA MET A 472 -15.93 31.33 -32.60
C MET A 472 -15.69 29.90 -33.09
N GLU A 473 -14.80 29.69 -34.05
CA GLU A 473 -14.44 28.36 -34.55
C GLU A 473 -13.77 27.51 -33.46
N VAL A 474 -12.76 28.05 -32.78
CA VAL A 474 -12.05 27.37 -31.68
C VAL A 474 -13.01 27.06 -30.52
N SER A 475 -13.82 28.04 -30.12
CA SER A 475 -14.80 27.87 -29.05
C SER A 475 -15.85 26.82 -29.42
N GLY A 476 -16.34 26.82 -30.66
CA GLY A 476 -17.27 25.83 -31.19
C GLY A 476 -16.70 24.40 -31.11
N SER A 477 -15.44 24.21 -31.54
CA SER A 477 -14.74 22.93 -31.47
C SER A 477 -14.56 22.44 -30.02
N LEU A 478 -14.16 23.33 -29.10
CA LEU A 478 -14.02 23.00 -27.68
C LEU A 478 -15.37 22.66 -27.04
N LEU A 479 -16.40 23.46 -27.28
CA LEU A 479 -17.75 23.24 -26.76
C LEU A 479 -18.34 21.93 -27.28
N ALA A 480 -18.13 21.60 -28.57
CA ALA A 480 -18.53 20.31 -29.13
C ALA A 480 -17.90 19.15 -28.36
N THR A 481 -16.61 19.26 -28.03
CA THR A 481 -15.89 18.24 -27.25
C THR A 481 -16.49 18.05 -25.85
N TYR A 482 -16.76 19.13 -25.11
CA TYR A 482 -17.32 19.03 -23.75
C TYR A 482 -18.80 18.61 -23.74
N ARG A 483 -19.61 19.12 -24.65
CA ARG A 483 -21.01 18.70 -24.83
C ARG A 483 -21.09 17.21 -25.20
N MET A 484 -20.15 16.72 -26.00
CA MET A 484 -20.09 15.30 -26.33
C MET A 484 -19.70 14.43 -25.12
N ARG A 485 -18.84 14.93 -24.22
CA ARG A 485 -18.57 14.26 -22.94
C ARG A 485 -19.82 14.19 -22.06
N MET A 486 -20.64 15.24 -22.03
CA MET A 486 -21.92 15.24 -21.30
C MET A 486 -22.91 14.24 -21.91
N ASN A 487 -23.04 14.19 -23.24
CA ASN A 487 -23.93 13.26 -23.93
C ASN A 487 -23.59 11.78 -23.65
N ALA A 488 -22.31 11.47 -23.44
CA ALA A 488 -21.88 10.12 -23.05
C ALA A 488 -22.36 9.70 -21.65
N GLU A 489 -22.75 10.66 -20.81
CA GLU A 489 -23.22 10.45 -19.45
C GLU A 489 -24.72 10.80 -19.30
N SER A 490 -25.46 10.93 -20.42
CA SER A 490 -26.88 11.25 -20.41
C SER A 490 -27.76 10.06 -20.03
N ASP A 491 -28.94 10.34 -19.46
CA ASP A 491 -29.93 9.30 -19.12
C ASP A 491 -30.56 8.60 -20.35
N SER A 492 -30.44 9.19 -21.54
CA SER A 492 -30.93 8.59 -22.78
C SER A 492 -29.93 7.59 -23.35
N GLU A 493 -30.34 6.32 -23.45
CA GLU A 493 -29.50 5.25 -23.98
C GLU A 493 -29.03 5.52 -25.42
N GLU A 494 -29.85 6.18 -26.24
CA GLU A 494 -29.53 6.47 -27.64
C GLU A 494 -28.41 7.51 -27.76
N THR A 495 -28.52 8.60 -27.00
CA THR A 495 -27.53 9.68 -26.95
C THR A 495 -26.20 9.17 -26.39
N GLN A 496 -26.26 8.32 -25.36
CA GLN A 496 -25.08 7.68 -24.78
C GLN A 496 -24.38 6.73 -25.76
N ARG A 497 -25.14 5.89 -26.49
CA ARG A 497 -24.57 4.98 -27.51
C ARG A 497 -23.92 5.75 -28.64
N ALA A 498 -24.57 6.81 -29.14
CA ALA A 498 -24.01 7.67 -30.17
C ALA A 498 -22.71 8.33 -29.70
N ALA A 499 -22.69 8.87 -28.48
CA ALA A 499 -21.52 9.51 -27.91
C ALA A 499 -20.35 8.54 -27.70
N ASN A 500 -20.63 7.32 -27.24
CA ASN A 500 -19.61 6.29 -27.04
C ASN A 500 -19.03 5.78 -28.37
N ARG A 501 -19.86 5.59 -29.41
CA ARG A 501 -19.39 5.20 -30.75
C ARG A 501 -18.50 6.27 -31.38
N PHE A 502 -18.90 7.53 -31.28
CA PHE A 502 -18.09 8.64 -31.76
C PHE A 502 -16.71 8.67 -31.08
N LYS A 503 -16.67 8.56 -29.74
CA LYS A 503 -15.40 8.49 -28.99
C LYS A 503 -14.53 7.31 -29.42
N GLN A 504 -15.15 6.17 -29.72
CA GLN A 504 -14.44 5.00 -30.23
C GLN A 504 -13.82 5.28 -31.61
N PHE A 505 -14.60 5.82 -32.55
CA PHE A 505 -14.08 6.17 -33.88
C PHE A 505 -13.00 7.24 -33.84
N GLU A 506 -13.21 8.31 -33.05
CA GLU A 506 -12.20 9.35 -32.85
C GLU A 506 -10.89 8.76 -32.32
N ARG A 507 -10.98 7.85 -31.34
CA ARG A 507 -9.80 7.17 -30.78
C ARG A 507 -9.09 6.30 -31.81
N GLU A 508 -9.82 5.48 -32.55
CA GLU A 508 -9.24 4.60 -33.58
C GLU A 508 -8.51 5.42 -34.66
N LEU A 509 -9.13 6.50 -35.14
CA LEU A 509 -8.52 7.38 -36.14
C LEU A 509 -7.28 8.12 -35.59
N ARG A 510 -7.33 8.64 -34.35
CA ARG A 510 -6.17 9.30 -33.72
C ARG A 510 -5.01 8.34 -33.48
N LEU A 511 -5.27 7.10 -33.07
CA LEU A 511 -4.23 6.09 -32.89
C LEU A 511 -3.55 5.74 -34.21
N GLU A 512 -4.32 5.67 -35.30
CA GLU A 512 -3.75 5.42 -36.63
C GLU A 512 -2.88 6.60 -37.11
N ALA A 513 -3.33 7.84 -36.88
CA ALA A 513 -2.52 9.03 -37.14
C ALA A 513 -1.21 9.03 -36.34
N ILE A 514 -1.27 8.72 -35.04
CA ILE A 514 -0.08 8.62 -34.16
C ILE A 514 0.91 7.57 -34.67
N ARG A 515 0.42 6.42 -35.15
CA ARG A 515 1.30 5.39 -35.74
C ARG A 515 1.99 5.90 -36.98
N ALA A 516 1.26 6.60 -37.86
CA ALA A 516 1.83 7.21 -39.05
C ALA A 516 2.88 8.28 -38.70
N GLU A 517 2.59 9.17 -37.75
CA GLU A 517 3.54 10.16 -37.24
C GLU A 517 4.82 9.50 -36.69
N ARG A 518 4.68 8.43 -35.89
CA ARG A 518 5.81 7.69 -35.33
C ARG A 518 6.70 7.12 -36.43
N LEU A 519 6.10 6.48 -37.45
CA LEU A 519 6.83 5.92 -38.58
C LEU A 519 7.60 7.00 -39.35
N GLU A 520 6.98 8.15 -39.61
CA GLU A 520 7.61 9.25 -40.32
C GLU A 520 8.80 9.84 -39.55
N VAL A 521 8.67 10.00 -38.23
CA VAL A 521 9.77 10.47 -37.37
C VAL A 521 10.95 9.48 -37.40
N HIS A 522 10.67 8.17 -37.42
CA HIS A 522 11.72 7.17 -37.61
C HIS A 522 12.38 7.24 -38.99
N TYR A 523 11.59 7.48 -40.04
CA TYR A 523 12.11 7.63 -41.41
C TYR A 523 13.02 8.85 -41.53
N LEU A 524 12.59 10.00 -41.01
CA LEU A 524 13.40 11.23 -40.98
C LEU A 524 14.73 11.06 -40.24
N ARG A 525 14.75 10.26 -39.15
CA ARG A 525 16.00 9.93 -38.44
C ARG A 525 16.88 8.99 -39.27
N ALA A 526 16.29 7.97 -39.90
CA ALA A 526 17.03 7.03 -40.75
C ALA A 526 17.68 7.74 -41.95
N GLU A 527 17.02 8.74 -42.53
CA GLU A 527 17.56 9.62 -43.57
C GLU A 527 18.53 10.69 -43.03
N GLN A 528 18.79 10.73 -41.72
CA GLN A 528 19.61 11.76 -41.06
C GLN A 528 19.13 13.21 -41.30
N ARG A 529 17.85 13.42 -41.62
CA ARG A 529 17.27 14.77 -41.80
C ARG A 529 17.02 15.47 -40.47
N ILE A 530 16.89 14.70 -39.39
CA ILE A 530 16.77 15.19 -38.02
C ILE A 530 17.87 14.57 -37.15
N ASN A 531 18.31 15.32 -36.15
CA ASN A 531 19.25 14.82 -35.15
C ASN A 531 18.53 14.01 -34.05
N ASP A 532 19.32 13.35 -33.20
CA ASP A 532 18.81 12.51 -32.12
C ASP A 532 18.00 13.30 -31.07
N GLU A 533 18.37 14.56 -30.82
CA GLU A 533 17.65 15.42 -29.87
C GLU A 533 16.24 15.74 -30.35
N THR A 534 16.10 16.13 -31.62
CA THR A 534 14.79 16.42 -32.24
C THR A 534 13.95 15.15 -32.32
N PHE A 535 14.57 14.02 -32.67
CA PHE A 535 13.89 12.73 -32.70
C PHE A 535 13.33 12.36 -31.32
N LEU A 536 14.13 12.45 -30.26
CA LEU A 536 13.68 12.13 -28.90
C LEU A 536 12.59 13.09 -28.42
N MET A 537 12.70 14.39 -28.76
CA MET A 537 11.68 15.37 -28.43
C MET A 537 10.33 15.03 -29.09
N LEU A 538 10.32 14.71 -30.39
CA LEU A 538 9.10 14.37 -31.12
C LEU A 538 8.51 13.03 -30.67
N ILE A 539 9.34 12.01 -30.45
CA ILE A 539 8.87 10.73 -29.90
C ILE A 539 8.23 10.91 -28.53
N ASN A 540 8.81 11.72 -27.64
CA ASN A 540 8.20 12.00 -26.34
C ASN A 540 6.82 12.68 -26.47
N GLN A 541 6.63 13.59 -27.42
CA GLN A 541 5.33 14.22 -27.67
C GLN A 541 4.30 13.20 -28.17
N ILE A 542 4.70 12.33 -29.10
CA ILE A 542 3.87 11.24 -29.63
C ILE A 542 3.51 10.26 -28.51
N ASP A 543 4.48 9.85 -27.69
CA ASP A 543 4.28 8.96 -26.54
C ASP A 543 3.31 9.58 -25.51
N MET A 544 3.39 10.88 -25.25
CA MET A 544 2.44 11.59 -24.36
C MET A 544 1.02 11.61 -24.94
N ALA A 545 0.88 11.90 -26.24
CA ALA A 545 -0.42 11.89 -26.91
C ALA A 545 -1.05 10.49 -26.90
N GLU A 546 -0.26 9.46 -27.19
CA GLU A 546 -0.69 8.06 -27.13
C GLU A 546 -1.09 7.65 -25.71
N THR A 547 -0.27 8.00 -24.71
CA THR A 547 -0.55 7.70 -23.30
C THR A 547 -1.85 8.36 -22.83
N TRP A 548 -2.15 9.58 -23.29
CA TRP A 548 -3.40 10.27 -22.97
C TRP A 548 -4.61 9.57 -23.61
N LEU A 549 -4.49 9.16 -24.87
CA LEU A 549 -5.50 8.38 -25.59
C LEU A 549 -5.74 7.00 -24.95
N LEU A 550 -4.68 6.28 -24.60
CA LEU A 550 -4.75 4.96 -23.95
C LEU A 550 -5.17 5.06 -22.47
N GLY A 551 -4.78 6.11 -21.76
CA GLY A 551 -5.20 6.36 -20.38
C GLY A 551 -6.72 6.49 -20.23
N SER A 552 -7.42 6.91 -21.29
CA SER A 552 -8.88 6.88 -21.37
C SER A 552 -9.50 5.47 -21.38
N LEU A 553 -8.71 4.42 -21.68
CA LEU A 553 -9.12 3.01 -21.66
C LEU A 553 -9.13 2.43 -20.24
N ASN A 554 -8.26 2.92 -19.35
CA ASN A 554 -8.06 2.36 -18.00
C ASN A 554 -9.02 2.96 -16.95
N GLY A 555 -10.26 3.25 -17.34
CA GLY A 555 -11.36 3.28 -16.38
C GLY A 555 -11.52 1.89 -15.75
N PRO A 556 -11.82 1.76 -14.45
CA PRO A 556 -11.78 0.48 -13.74
C PRO A 556 -12.87 -0.46 -14.26
N GLY A 557 -12.53 -1.29 -15.25
CA GLY A 557 -13.49 -2.20 -15.87
C GLY A 557 -12.93 -3.17 -16.92
N GLN A 558 -11.71 -2.97 -17.42
CA GLN A 558 -11.14 -3.86 -18.45
C GLN A 558 -9.73 -4.34 -18.07
N HIS A 559 -9.63 -5.07 -16.97
CA HIS A 559 -8.60 -6.09 -16.83
C HIS A 559 -9.32 -7.42 -16.70
N HIS A 560 -9.46 -8.11 -17.84
CA HIS A 560 -9.88 -9.51 -17.89
C HIS A 560 -8.71 -10.42 -17.53
#